data_AF-R7TY72-F1
#
_entry.id   AF-R7TY72-F1
#
_cell.length_a   1.000
_cell.length_b   1.000
_cell.length_c   1.000
_cell.angle_alpha   90.00
_cell.angle_beta   90.00
_cell.angle_gamma   90.00
#
_symmetry.space_group_name_H-M   'P 1'
#
loop_
_entity.id
_entity.type
_entity.pdbx_description
1 polymer ?
#
loop_
_entity_poly.entity_id
_entity_poly.type
_entity_poly.pdbx_seq_one_letter_code
_entity_poly.pdbx_strand_id
1 'polypeptide(L)'
;MDKCKNEADFTLGLIAYHDTPITDTLPGPAQLMFGRRINSRLGPLRSHSTLNTEQKTLLSEKRAAHLKQPTKQTSLATDQPVWVQHPITRKWHQGTVMRPDDSPHSWYLYKLNAQSE
;
A
#
# COMPACT_ATOMS: atom_id res chain seq x y z
N MET A 1 -3.82 -21.56 -1.13
CA MET A 1 -4.26 -20.51 -0.18
C MET A 1 -5.77 -20.60 -0.08
N ASP A 2 -6.27 -21.23 0.98
CA ASP A 2 -7.70 -21.23 1.29
C ASP A 2 -8.06 -19.84 1.81
N LYS A 3 -8.77 -19.04 1.01
CA LYS A 3 -9.37 -17.79 1.49
C LYS A 3 -10.49 -18.11 2.46
N CYS A 4 -10.61 -17.31 3.53
CA CYS A 4 -11.56 -17.40 4.65
C CYS A 4 -12.84 -18.15 4.27
N LYS A 5 -13.01 -19.36 4.80
CA LYS A 5 -14.14 -20.25 4.44
C LYS A 5 -15.40 -19.97 5.25
N ASN A 6 -15.30 -19.20 6.34
CA ASN A 6 -16.42 -18.88 7.23
C ASN A 6 -16.50 -17.37 7.55
N GLU A 7 -17.70 -16.88 7.91
CA GLU A 7 -17.95 -15.47 8.25
C GLU A 7 -17.25 -14.98 9.54
N ALA A 8 -17.01 -15.88 10.49
CA ALA A 8 -16.22 -15.58 11.69
C ALA A 8 -14.76 -15.26 11.35
N ASP A 9 -14.16 -15.91 10.36
CA ASP A 9 -12.79 -15.61 9.89
C ASP A 9 -12.71 -14.22 9.27
N PHE A 10 -13.74 -13.81 8.53
CA PHE A 10 -13.86 -12.46 7.97
C PHE A 10 -14.00 -11.41 9.08
N THR A 11 -14.84 -11.71 10.08
CA THR A 11 -15.05 -10.84 11.25
C THR A 11 -13.77 -10.66 12.06
N LEU A 12 -13.03 -11.76 12.28
CA LEU A 12 -11.71 -11.73 12.93
C LEU A 12 -10.69 -10.90 12.14
N GLY A 13 -10.69 -11.01 10.81
CA GLY A 13 -9.84 -10.20 9.93
C GLY A 13 -10.12 -8.70 10.04
N LEU A 14 -11.40 -8.31 10.06
CA LEU A 14 -11.80 -6.91 10.24
C LEU A 14 -11.40 -6.37 11.61
N ILE A 15 -11.64 -7.16 12.66
CA ILE A 15 -11.24 -6.81 14.03
C ILE A 15 -9.72 -6.59 14.10
N ALA A 16 -8.93 -7.50 13.51
CA ALA A 16 -7.48 -7.40 13.49
C ALA A 16 -7.01 -6.16 12.70
N TYR A 17 -7.63 -5.86 11.56
CA TYR A 17 -7.33 -4.67 10.77
C TYR A 17 -7.56 -3.38 11.57
N HIS A 18 -8.70 -3.27 12.25
CA HIS A 18 -9.03 -2.08 13.04
C HIS A 18 -8.12 -1.85 14.24
N ASP A 19 -7.59 -2.92 14.85
CA ASP A 19 -6.70 -2.82 16.00
C ASP A 19 -5.20 -2.71 15.64
N THR A 20 -4.85 -2.95 14.38
CA THR A 20 -3.46 -2.84 13.90
C THR A 20 -3.07 -1.36 13.71
N PRO A 21 -1.98 -0.88 14.34
CA PRO A 21 -1.46 0.46 14.10
C PRO A 21 -1.14 0.70 12.62
N ILE A 22 -1.43 1.91 12.13
CA ILE A 22 -1.14 2.30 10.75
C ILE A 22 0.37 2.50 10.56
N THR A 23 1.04 3.05 11.58
CA THR A 23 2.51 3.20 11.65
C THR A 23 2.99 3.00 13.09
N ASP A 24 4.30 3.10 13.34
CA ASP A 24 4.89 3.03 14.69
C ASP A 24 4.41 4.17 15.62
N THR A 25 3.98 5.30 15.03
CA THR A 25 3.55 6.49 15.77
C THR A 25 2.04 6.73 15.69
N LEU A 26 1.37 6.19 14.66
CA LEU A 26 -0.06 6.41 14.42
C LEU A 26 -0.89 5.19 14.88
N PRO A 27 -1.81 5.37 15.84
CA PRO A 27 -2.59 4.26 16.37
C PRO A 27 -3.55 3.68 15.33
N GLY A 28 -4.07 2.48 15.61
CA GLY A 28 -4.95 1.77 14.68
C GLY A 28 -6.30 2.47 14.49
N PRO A 29 -7.03 2.16 13.40
CA PRO A 29 -8.31 2.80 13.08
C PRO A 29 -9.32 2.81 14.23
N ALA A 30 -9.44 1.72 14.99
CA ALA A 30 -10.32 1.66 16.15
C ALA A 30 -9.99 2.71 17.21
N GLN A 31 -8.70 2.86 17.50
CA GLN A 31 -8.24 3.79 18.53
C GLN A 31 -8.39 5.24 18.07
N LEU A 32 -8.24 5.51 16.77
CA LEU A 32 -8.51 6.84 16.19
C LEU A 32 -10.01 7.19 16.23
N MET A 33 -10.90 6.25 15.91
CA MET A 33 -12.34 6.52 15.85
C MET A 33 -13.03 6.48 17.21
N PHE A 34 -12.64 5.54 18.08
CA PHE A 34 -13.35 5.25 19.33
C PHE A 34 -12.53 5.58 20.58
N GLY A 35 -11.31 6.11 20.44
CA GLY A 35 -10.40 6.37 21.56
C GLY A 35 -9.90 5.12 22.28
N ARG A 36 -10.25 3.92 21.80
CA ARG A 36 -9.89 2.62 22.37
C ARG A 36 -9.78 1.56 21.28
N ARG A 37 -9.04 0.48 21.56
CA ARG A 37 -9.02 -0.71 20.70
C ARG A 37 -10.31 -1.52 20.86
N ILE A 38 -10.75 -2.19 19.80
CA ILE A 38 -11.96 -3.03 19.80
C ILE A 38 -11.75 -4.24 20.70
N ASN A 39 -10.55 -4.85 20.66
CA ASN A 39 -10.19 -5.95 21.57
C ASN A 39 -9.66 -5.45 22.94
N SER A 40 -10.36 -4.54 23.62
CA SER A 40 -9.95 -4.16 24.99
C SER A 40 -10.24 -5.26 26.03
N ARG A 41 -11.07 -6.26 25.70
CA ARG A 41 -11.53 -7.33 26.61
C ARG A 41 -10.94 -8.71 26.32
N LEU A 42 -10.35 -8.93 25.15
CA LEU A 42 -9.46 -10.07 24.98
C LEU A 42 -8.12 -9.67 25.60
N GLY A 43 -8.03 -9.86 26.92
CA GLY A 43 -6.74 -9.98 27.60
C GLY A 43 -5.83 -10.85 26.74
N PRO A 44 -4.55 -10.48 26.63
CA PRO A 44 -3.75 -10.84 25.49
C PRO A 44 -3.77 -12.36 25.30
N LEU A 45 -4.37 -12.83 24.21
CA LEU A 45 -3.85 -14.00 23.49
C LEU A 45 -2.49 -13.64 22.83
N ARG A 46 -1.71 -12.77 23.47
CA ARG A 46 -0.25 -12.80 23.37
C ARG A 46 0.16 -14.01 24.20
N SER A 47 -0.07 -15.20 23.67
CA SER A 47 0.88 -16.27 23.93
C SER A 47 2.25 -15.65 23.69
N HIS A 48 3.09 -15.62 24.71
CA HIS A 48 4.45 -15.11 24.56
C HIS A 48 5.02 -15.77 23.31
N SER A 49 5.48 -14.94 22.37
CA SER A 49 6.07 -15.46 21.15
C SER A 49 7.20 -16.39 21.56
N THR A 50 7.04 -17.68 21.23
CA THR A 50 8.03 -18.74 21.45
C THR A 50 9.30 -18.53 20.64
N LEU A 51 9.29 -17.51 19.76
CA LEU A 51 10.43 -17.12 18.96
C LEU A 51 11.55 -16.58 19.85
N ASN A 52 12.73 -17.10 19.63
CA ASN A 52 13.95 -16.58 20.22
C ASN A 52 14.26 -15.17 19.66
N THR A 53 15.21 -14.47 20.26
CA THR A 53 15.56 -13.09 19.89
C THR A 53 15.97 -12.97 18.42
N GLU A 54 16.71 -13.95 17.90
CA GLU A 54 17.19 -13.98 16.51
C GLU A 54 16.04 -14.15 15.49
N GLN A 55 15.07 -15.00 15.81
CA GLN A 55 13.88 -15.20 14.98
C GLN A 55 12.99 -13.95 14.97
N LYS A 56 12.95 -13.21 16.08
CA LYS A 56 12.22 -11.94 16.17
C LYS A 56 12.88 -10.85 15.33
N THR A 57 14.22 -10.73 15.36
CA THR A 57 14.95 -9.80 14.49
C THR A 57 14.79 -10.17 13.02
N LEU A 58 14.95 -11.45 12.65
CA LEU A 58 14.73 -11.91 11.27
C LEU A 58 13.32 -11.60 10.76
N LEU A 59 12.31 -11.80 11.60
CA LEU A 59 10.91 -11.49 11.25
C LEU A 59 10.70 -9.98 11.10
N SER A 60 11.32 -9.18 11.97
CA SER A 60 11.29 -7.72 11.88
C SER A 60 11.94 -7.22 10.59
N GLU A 61 13.09 -7.78 10.20
CA GLU A 61 13.77 -7.46 8.96
C GLU A 61 12.93 -7.82 7.73
N LYS A 62 12.28 -9.00 7.73
CA LYS A 62 11.37 -9.40 6.66
C LYS A 62 10.17 -8.46 6.55
N ARG A 63 9.60 -8.00 7.67
CA ARG A 63 8.52 -7.01 7.66
C ARG A 63 9.01 -5.65 7.15
N ALA A 64 10.20 -5.23 7.58
CA ALA A 64 10.83 -4.00 7.14
C ALA A 64 11.26 -4.02 5.66
N ALA A 65 11.33 -5.20 5.02
CA ALA A 65 11.59 -5.30 3.60
C ALA A 65 10.55 -4.56 2.74
N HIS A 66 9.29 -4.48 3.21
CA HIS A 66 8.24 -3.69 2.55
C HIS A 66 8.41 -2.17 2.69
N LEU A 67 9.22 -1.72 3.66
CA LEU A 67 9.56 -0.29 3.85
C LEU A 67 10.73 0.14 2.97
N LYS A 68 11.46 -0.81 2.36
CA LYS A 68 12.50 -0.49 1.40
C LYS A 68 11.81 0.06 0.14
N GLN A 69 11.82 1.38 0.00
CA GLN A 69 11.42 2.01 -1.24
C GLN A 69 12.28 1.45 -2.37
N PRO A 70 11.68 1.08 -3.52
CA PRO A 70 12.45 0.54 -4.63
C PRO A 70 13.54 1.53 -5.04
N THR A 71 14.79 1.06 -5.00
CA THR A 71 15.96 1.87 -5.28
C THR A 71 16.02 2.16 -6.78
N LYS A 72 16.00 3.45 -7.12
CA LYS A 72 16.00 4.06 -8.46
C LYS A 72 14.69 3.94 -9.21
N GLN A 73 13.89 5.00 -9.10
CA GLN A 73 12.82 5.27 -10.03
C GLN A 73 13.29 6.38 -10.97
N THR A 74 13.35 6.07 -12.27
CA THR A 74 13.79 7.00 -13.30
C THR A 74 12.74 8.11 -13.41
N SER A 75 13.10 9.33 -13.01
CA SER A 75 12.25 10.49 -13.29
C SER A 75 12.17 10.68 -14.81
N LEU A 76 10.97 10.91 -15.32
CA LEU A 76 10.81 11.32 -16.70
C LEU A 76 11.27 12.77 -16.84
N ALA A 77 11.97 13.06 -17.94
CA ALA A 77 12.37 14.42 -18.28
C ALA A 77 11.24 15.15 -19.01
N THR A 78 11.23 16.48 -18.92
CA THR A 78 10.39 17.31 -19.79
C THR A 78 10.74 17.05 -21.26
N ASP A 79 9.72 17.07 -22.11
CA ASP A 79 9.75 16.76 -23.55
C ASP A 79 10.13 15.32 -23.90
N GLN A 80 10.20 14.42 -22.91
CA GLN A 80 10.41 13.00 -23.16
C GLN A 80 9.15 12.38 -23.80
N PRO A 81 9.26 11.70 -24.96
CA PRO A 81 8.15 10.95 -25.53
C PRO A 81 7.87 9.70 -24.70
N VAL A 82 6.59 9.45 -24.44
CA VAL A 82 6.11 8.33 -23.62
C VAL A 82 4.90 7.66 -24.26
N TRP A 83 4.69 6.40 -23.90
CA TRP A 83 3.49 5.64 -24.26
C TRP A 83 2.57 5.57 -23.04
N VAL A 84 1.30 5.90 -23.26
CA VAL A 84 0.27 5.93 -22.22
C VAL A 84 -0.79 4.91 -22.58
N GLN A 85 -1.15 4.07 -21.63
CA GLN A 85 -2.23 3.12 -21.83
C GLN A 85 -3.57 3.76 -21.46
N HIS A 86 -4.53 3.73 -22.37
CA HIS A 86 -5.88 4.17 -22.06
C HIS A 86 -6.54 3.18 -21.08
N PRO A 87 -7.11 3.63 -19.95
CA PRO A 87 -7.56 2.75 -18.86
C PRO A 87 -8.69 1.79 -19.28
N ILE A 88 -9.60 2.26 -20.14
CA ILE A 88 -10.76 1.47 -20.60
C ILE A 88 -10.38 0.58 -21.80
N THR A 89 -9.93 1.17 -22.90
CA THR A 89 -9.67 0.44 -24.16
C THR A 89 -8.37 -0.37 -24.13
N ARG A 90 -7.50 -0.15 -23.14
CA ARG A 90 -6.15 -0.74 -23.02
C ARG A 90 -5.22 -0.48 -24.21
N LYS A 91 -5.62 0.40 -25.13
CA LYS A 91 -4.80 0.83 -26.27
C LYS A 91 -3.71 1.79 -25.80
N TRP A 92 -2.53 1.64 -26.38
CA TRP A 92 -1.42 2.54 -26.15
C TRP A 92 -1.51 3.73 -27.10
N HIS A 93 -1.29 4.93 -26.57
CA HIS A 93 -1.20 6.16 -27.34
C HIS A 93 0.07 6.91 -26.96
N GLN A 94 0.61 7.66 -27.91
CA GLN A 94 1.82 8.44 -27.69
C GLN A 94 1.46 9.77 -27.01
N GLY A 95 2.28 10.17 -26.05
CA GLY A 95 2.22 11.48 -25.41
C GLY A 95 3.64 12.00 -25.18
N THR A 96 3.74 13.27 -24.81
CA THR A 96 5.03 13.90 -24.49
C THR A 96 4.94 14.50 -23.09
N VAL A 97 5.94 14.24 -22.25
CA VAL A 97 5.98 14.74 -20.87
C VAL A 97 6.11 16.26 -20.89
N MET A 98 5.17 16.96 -20.27
CA MET A 98 5.22 18.41 -20.13
C MET A 98 5.99 18.78 -18.86
N ARG A 99 5.56 18.28 -17.71
CA ARG A 99 6.19 18.58 -16.42
C ARG A 99 5.80 17.56 -15.35
N PRO A 100 6.57 17.44 -14.24
CA PRO A 100 6.15 16.72 -13.04
C PRO A 100 4.88 17.34 -12.44
N ASP A 101 4.07 16.51 -11.79
CA ASP A 101 2.99 16.92 -10.90
C ASP A 101 3.49 16.96 -9.44
N ASP A 102 2.70 17.58 -8.55
CA ASP A 102 3.02 17.65 -7.11
C ASP A 102 2.93 16.27 -6.44
N SER A 103 2.15 15.36 -7.03
CA SER A 103 2.06 13.97 -6.58
C SER A 103 3.31 13.18 -6.98
N PRO A 104 3.88 12.35 -6.09
CA PRO A 104 4.99 11.47 -6.44
C PRO A 104 4.69 10.62 -7.68
N HIS A 105 5.63 10.57 -8.62
CA HIS A 105 5.54 9.75 -9.84
C HIS A 105 4.35 10.07 -10.74
N SER A 106 3.93 11.34 -10.74
CA SER A 106 2.87 11.82 -11.61
C SER A 106 3.42 12.92 -12.53
N TRP A 107 2.96 12.92 -13.78
CA TRP A 107 3.40 13.89 -14.80
C TRP A 107 2.21 14.34 -15.63
N TYR A 108 2.23 15.62 -16.03
CA TYR A 108 1.33 16.13 -17.05
C TYR A 108 1.90 15.82 -18.44
N LEU A 109 1.03 15.44 -19.37
CA LEU A 109 1.40 15.09 -20.73
C LEU A 109 0.71 16.02 -21.74
N TYR A 110 1.40 16.32 -22.85
CA TYR A 110 0.76 16.90 -24.02
C TYR A 110 -0.12 15.84 -24.70
N LYS A 111 -1.38 16.19 -24.97
CA LYS A 111 -2.27 15.34 -25.77
C LYS A 111 -1.89 15.53 -27.24
N LEU A 112 -1.15 14.58 -27.80
CA LEU A 112 -1.09 14.46 -29.26
C LEU A 112 -2.50 14.06 -29.69
N ASN A 113 -3.17 14.96 -30.42
CA ASN A 113 -4.54 14.77 -30.89
C ASN A 113 -4.73 13.33 -31.35
N ALA A 114 -5.58 12.59 -30.64
CA ALA A 114 -6.11 11.34 -31.16
C ALA A 114 -6.82 11.74 -32.45
N GLN A 115 -6.26 11.33 -33.60
CA GLN A 115 -6.94 11.49 -34.86
C GLN A 115 -8.32 10.85 -34.71
N SER A 116 -9.34 11.68 -34.85
CA SER A 116 -10.72 11.28 -34.97
C SER A 116 -10.86 10.51 -36.28
N GLU A 117 -11.11 9.21 -36.18
CA GLU A 117 -11.77 8.41 -37.21
C GLU A 117 -12.97 7.70 -36.58
#